data_AF-A0A5C7FZS8-F1
#
_entry.id   AF-A0A5C7FZS8-F1
#
_cell.length_a   1.000
_cell.length_b   1.000
_cell.length_c   1.000
_cell.angle_alpha   90.00
_cell.angle_beta   90.00
_cell.angle_gamma   90.00
#
_symmetry.space_group_name_H-M   'P 1'
#
loop_
_entity.id
_entity.type
_entity.pdbx_description
1 polymer ?
#
loop_
_entity_poly.entity_id
_entity_poly.type
_entity_poly.pdbx_seq_one_letter_code
_entity_poly.pdbx_strand_id
1 'polypeptide(L)'
;MTISATVGRIGSNLLAMVRTRLELAAIELQEETHRLIGYLAWGVAAAFFAVVAVLLAILFVLVLFWDTHRLLAIGGMTGLFALLGLLAFFKVRGDLVTRPPLMAATLAELRKDAQAVKGEPVHEQQ
;
A
#
# COMPACT_ATOMS: atom_id res chain seq x y z
N MET A 1 6.03 -25.09 47.41
CA MET A 1 5.72 -23.65 47.22
C MET A 1 6.64 -22.92 46.22
N THR A 2 7.62 -23.59 45.57
CA THR A 2 8.61 -22.93 44.71
C THR A 2 8.22 -22.85 43.22
N ILE A 3 7.32 -23.71 42.73
CA ILE A 3 6.98 -23.80 41.30
C ILE A 3 6.21 -22.57 40.81
N SER A 4 5.24 -22.09 41.58
CA SER A 4 4.43 -20.91 41.21
C SER A 4 5.26 -19.63 41.11
N ALA A 5 6.33 -19.51 41.90
CA ALA A 5 7.26 -18.38 41.86
C ALA A 5 8.22 -18.45 40.65
N THR A 6 8.47 -19.63 40.11
CA THR A 6 9.27 -19.82 38.89
C THR A 6 8.45 -19.51 37.64
N VAL A 7 7.18 -19.93 37.60
CA VAL A 7 6.25 -19.62 36.50
C VAL A 7 6.04 -18.11 36.37
N GLY A 8 5.84 -17.40 37.48
CA GLY A 8 5.72 -15.93 37.47
C GLY A 8 6.96 -15.21 36.94
N ARG A 9 8.16 -15.71 37.27
CA ARG A 9 9.43 -15.15 36.78
C ARG A 9 9.67 -15.41 35.29
N ILE A 10 9.31 -16.60 34.79
CA ILE A 10 9.43 -16.90 33.36
C ILE A 10 8.44 -16.04 32.56
N GLY A 11 7.21 -15.88 33.05
CA GLY A 11 6.21 -14.99 32.45
C GLY A 11 6.67 -13.54 32.38
N SER A 12 7.28 -13.00 33.46
CA SER A 12 7.80 -11.63 33.44
C SER A 12 8.97 -11.47 32.47
N ASN A 13 9.84 -12.48 32.36
CA ASN A 13 11.00 -12.43 31.47
C ASN A 13 10.59 -12.52 29.99
N LEU A 14 9.58 -13.35 29.67
CA LEU A 14 8.97 -13.40 28.35
C LEU A 14 8.28 -12.09 27.99
N LEU A 15 7.52 -11.50 28.92
CA LEU A 15 6.87 -10.21 28.70
C LEU A 15 7.89 -9.08 28.48
N ALA A 16 8.98 -9.09 29.25
CA ALA A 16 10.10 -8.16 29.05
C ALA A 16 10.73 -8.33 27.65
N MET A 17 10.98 -9.56 27.22
CA MET A 17 11.56 -9.87 25.91
C MET A 17 10.65 -9.43 24.76
N VAL A 18 9.34 -9.71 24.85
CA VAL A 18 8.34 -9.27 23.86
C VAL A 18 8.29 -7.74 23.80
N ARG A 19 8.31 -7.07 24.96
CA ARG A 19 8.32 -5.60 25.03
C ARG A 19 9.53 -5.01 24.32
N THR A 20 10.73 -5.56 24.55
CA THR A 20 11.95 -5.07 23.88
C THR A 20 11.90 -5.27 22.37
N ARG A 21 11.33 -6.39 21.90
CA ARG A 21 11.15 -6.63 20.46
C ARG A 21 10.11 -5.70 19.84
N LEU A 22 9.03 -5.39 20.57
CA LEU A 22 8.05 -4.41 20.12
C LEU A 22 8.62 -2.99 20.09
N GLU A 23 9.45 -2.62 21.07
CA GLU A 23 10.18 -1.34 21.05
C GLU A 23 11.13 -1.26 19.84
N LEU A 24 11.90 -2.32 19.56
CA LEU A 24 12.75 -2.40 18.37
C LEU A 24 11.95 -2.37 17.07
N ALA A 25 10.88 -3.16 16.96
CA ALA A 25 10.02 -3.18 15.78
C ALA A 25 9.32 -1.83 15.55
N ALA A 26 8.92 -1.13 16.61
CA ALA A 26 8.35 0.21 16.52
C ALA A 26 9.37 1.24 16.03
N ILE A 27 10.62 1.15 16.49
CA ILE A 27 11.73 2.02 16.05
C ILE A 27 12.08 1.75 14.59
N GLU A 28 12.23 0.48 14.19
CA GLU A 28 12.53 0.10 12.80
C GLU A 28 11.41 0.55 11.84
N LEU A 29 10.14 0.41 12.25
CA LEU A 29 9.00 0.90 11.47
C LEU A 29 9.01 2.43 11.35
N GLN A 30 9.41 3.14 12.40
CA GLN A 30 9.53 4.59 12.39
C GLN A 30 10.67 5.08 11.48
N GLU A 31 11.76 4.33 11.40
CA GLU A 31 12.89 4.62 10.51
C GLU A 31 12.57 4.31 9.04
N GLU A 32 11.88 3.19 8.80
CA GLU A 32 11.44 2.80 7.46
C GLU A 32 10.35 3.72 6.90
N THR A 33 9.38 4.14 7.73
CA THR A 33 8.36 5.12 7.33
C THR A 33 8.98 6.45 6.93
N HIS A 34 10.00 6.94 7.65
CA HIS A 34 10.69 8.18 7.27
C HIS A 34 11.36 8.06 5.88
N ARG A 35 12.00 6.92 5.60
CA ARG A 35 12.61 6.63 4.30
C ARG A 35 11.56 6.50 3.19
N LEU A 36 10.44 5.83 3.46
CA LEU A 36 9.31 5.73 2.54
C LEU A 36 8.68 7.09 2.26
N ILE A 37 8.54 7.96 3.26
CA ILE A 37 8.02 9.33 3.08
C ILE A 37 8.94 10.14 2.17
N GLY A 38 10.26 10.01 2.34
CA GLY A 38 11.24 10.65 1.44
C GLY A 38 11.08 10.19 -0.01
N TYR A 39 11.00 8.88 -0.24
CA TYR A 39 10.75 8.34 -1.59
C TYR A 39 9.38 8.71 -2.13
N LEU A 40 8.36 8.79 -1.29
CA LEU A 40 7.02 9.22 -1.66
C LEU A 40 7.01 10.69 -2.08
N ALA A 41 7.72 11.56 -1.37
CA ALA A 41 7.88 12.97 -1.74
C ALA A 41 8.55 13.11 -3.11
N TRP A 42 9.65 12.39 -3.34
CA TRP A 42 10.29 12.34 -4.66
C TRP A 42 9.39 11.73 -5.73
N GLY A 43 8.60 10.71 -5.40
CA GLY A 43 7.62 10.10 -6.30
C GLY A 43 6.52 11.08 -6.71
N VAL A 44 5.99 11.86 -5.76
CA VAL A 44 5.01 12.92 -6.01
C VAL A 44 5.62 14.03 -6.85
N ALA A 45 6.84 14.48 -6.53
CA ALA A 45 7.54 15.48 -7.31
C ALA A 45 7.79 15.00 -8.75
N ALA A 46 8.26 13.77 -8.93
CA ALA A 46 8.48 13.17 -10.24
C ALA A 46 7.16 13.04 -11.03
N ALA A 47 6.08 12.60 -10.39
CA ALA A 47 4.76 12.52 -11.01
C ALA A 47 4.25 13.91 -11.43
N PHE A 48 4.43 14.92 -10.59
CA PHE A 48 4.09 16.31 -10.90
C PHE A 48 4.86 16.81 -12.13
N PHE A 49 6.18 16.66 -12.14
CA PHE A 49 7.01 17.07 -13.27
C PHE A 49 6.66 16.31 -14.55
N ALA A 50 6.34 15.02 -14.46
CA ALA A 50 5.90 14.23 -15.60
C ALA A 50 4.58 14.78 -16.18
N VAL A 51 3.59 15.10 -15.33
CA VAL A 51 2.33 15.73 -15.78
C VAL A 51 2.59 17.06 -16.47
N VAL A 52 3.41 17.93 -15.88
CA VAL A 52 3.77 19.22 -16.49
C VAL A 52 4.47 19.03 -17.83
N ALA A 53 5.44 18.11 -17.92
CA ALA A 53 6.14 17.82 -19.17
C ALA A 53 5.19 17.32 -20.26
N VAL A 54 4.23 16.45 -19.91
CA VAL A 54 3.20 15.96 -20.84
C VAL A 54 2.31 17.11 -21.34
N LEU A 55 1.87 18.01 -20.45
CA LEU A 55 1.08 19.19 -20.84
C LEU A 55 1.85 20.12 -21.78
N LEU A 56 3.13 20.37 -21.50
CA LEU A 56 4.00 21.16 -22.38
C LEU A 56 4.21 20.47 -23.73
N ALA A 57 4.36 19.14 -23.76
CA ALA A 57 4.46 18.39 -25.00
C ALA A 57 3.18 18.47 -25.84
N ILE A 58 2.00 18.38 -25.21
CA ILE A 58 0.71 18.58 -25.88
C ILE A 58 0.67 19.97 -26.51
N LEU A 59 0.97 21.01 -25.72
CA LEU A 59 0.96 22.39 -26.21
C LEU A 59 1.97 22.59 -27.34
N PHE A 60 3.17 22.03 -27.22
CA PHE A 60 4.21 22.08 -28.23
C PHE A 60 3.72 21.50 -29.56
N VAL A 61 3.11 20.31 -29.55
CA VAL A 61 2.55 19.70 -30.76
C VAL A 61 1.41 20.55 -31.34
N LEU A 62 0.52 21.07 -30.48
CA LEU A 62 -0.58 21.93 -30.93
C LEU A 62 -0.08 23.20 -31.61
N VAL A 63 0.92 23.87 -31.03
CA VAL A 63 1.52 25.09 -31.59
C VAL A 63 2.29 24.78 -32.87
N LEU A 64 3.08 23.69 -32.89
CA LEU A 64 3.90 23.30 -34.03
C LEU A 64 3.05 23.05 -35.29
N PHE A 65 1.89 22.42 -35.13
CA PHE A 65 0.99 22.10 -36.24
C PHE A 65 -0.18 23.08 -36.39
N TRP A 66 -0.16 24.19 -35.65
CA TRP A 66 -1.26 25.15 -35.62
C TRP A 66 -1.49 25.81 -36.97
N ASP A 67 -0.50 26.28 -37.72
CA ASP A 67 -0.84 27.06 -38.91
C ASP A 67 -1.36 26.25 -40.10
N THR A 68 -1.02 24.97 -40.20
CA THR A 68 -1.37 24.15 -41.38
C THR A 68 -2.38 23.04 -41.07
N HIS A 69 -2.36 22.48 -39.85
CA HIS A 69 -3.07 21.23 -39.56
C HIS A 69 -3.76 21.24 -38.18
N ARG A 70 -4.38 22.37 -37.78
CA ARG A 70 -5.05 22.55 -36.45
C ARG A 70 -5.94 21.36 -36.06
N LEU A 71 -6.83 20.94 -36.96
CA LEU A 71 -7.77 19.86 -36.67
C LEU A 71 -7.07 18.51 -36.50
N LEU A 72 -6.03 18.21 -37.26
CA LEU A 72 -5.27 16.96 -37.11
C LEU A 72 -4.44 16.98 -35.83
N ALA A 73 -3.86 18.11 -35.45
CA ALA A 73 -3.11 18.25 -34.21
C ALA A 73 -3.99 18.02 -32.99
N ILE A 74 -5.16 18.68 -32.96
CA ILE A 74 -6.14 18.53 -31.87
C ILE A 74 -6.71 17.11 -31.88
N GLY A 75 -7.24 16.64 -33.02
CA GLY A 75 -7.87 15.33 -33.14
C GLY A 75 -6.89 14.17 -32.87
N GLY A 76 -5.66 14.27 -33.35
CA GLY A 76 -4.61 13.29 -33.10
C GLY A 76 -4.23 13.22 -31.63
N MET A 77 -4.06 14.37 -30.97
CA MET A 77 -3.77 14.41 -29.54
C MET A 77 -4.94 13.87 -28.70
N THR A 78 -6.18 14.28 -29.02
CA THR A 78 -7.38 13.75 -28.36
C THR A 78 -7.50 12.24 -28.53
N GLY A 79 -7.32 11.73 -29.75
CA GLY A 79 -7.36 10.30 -30.05
C GLY A 79 -6.29 9.52 -29.28
N LEU A 80 -5.05 10.03 -29.25
CA LEU A 80 -3.93 9.42 -28.52
C LEU A 80 -4.25 9.31 -27.02
N PHE A 81 -4.67 10.40 -26.39
CA PHE A 81 -4.97 10.42 -24.96
C PHE A 81 -6.23 9.60 -24.62
N ALA A 82 -7.23 9.58 -25.49
CA ALA A 82 -8.41 8.74 -25.32
C ALA A 82 -8.05 7.24 -25.35
N LEU A 83 -7.19 6.83 -26.29
CA LEU A 83 -6.70 5.44 -26.37
C LEU A 83 -5.89 5.06 -25.12
N LEU A 84 -4.95 5.91 -24.69
CA LEU A 84 -4.19 5.67 -23.46
C LEU A 84 -5.09 5.56 -22.23
N GLY A 85 -6.11 6.43 -22.13
CA GLY A 85 -7.11 6.37 -21.07
C GLY A 85 -7.92 5.08 -21.08
N LEU A 86 -8.34 4.62 -22.27
CA LEU A 86 -9.06 3.34 -22.43
C LEU A 86 -8.21 2.15 -21.99
N LEU A 87 -6.94 2.10 -22.42
CA LEU A 87 -6.00 1.04 -22.04
C LEU A 87 -5.75 1.03 -20.53
N ALA A 88 -5.55 2.20 -19.92
CA ALA A 88 -5.40 2.32 -18.48
C ALA A 88 -6.66 1.85 -17.74
N PHE A 89 -7.84 2.26 -18.20
CA PHE A 89 -9.12 1.83 -17.64
C PHE A 89 -9.29 0.31 -17.69
N PHE A 90 -9.02 -0.33 -18.84
CA PHE A 90 -9.14 -1.77 -18.98
C PHE A 90 -8.11 -2.53 -18.14
N LYS A 91 -6.88 -2.02 -18.03
CA LYS A 91 -5.85 -2.60 -17.16
C LYS A 91 -6.27 -2.53 -15.69
N VAL A 92 -6.71 -1.36 -15.21
CA VAL A 92 -7.19 -1.19 -13.83
C VAL A 92 -8.41 -2.06 -13.57
N ARG A 93 -9.39 -2.09 -14.49
CA ARG A 93 -10.56 -2.96 -14.38
C ARG A 93 -10.17 -4.44 -14.33
N GLY A 94 -9.24 -4.86 -15.19
CA GLY A 94 -8.73 -6.23 -15.22
C GLY A 94 -8.08 -6.61 -13.88
N ASP A 95 -7.21 -5.75 -13.36
CA ASP A 95 -6.55 -5.96 -12.08
C ASP A 95 -7.58 -6.00 -10.94
N LEU A 96 -8.57 -5.11 -10.91
CA LEU A 96 -9.62 -5.09 -9.88
C LEU A 96 -10.56 -6.30 -9.94
N VAL A 97 -10.84 -6.83 -11.13
CA VAL A 97 -11.71 -8.01 -11.30
C VAL A 97 -10.96 -9.32 -10.99
N THR A 98 -9.64 -9.35 -11.19
CA THR A 98 -8.82 -10.55 -10.96
C THR A 98 -8.19 -10.64 -9.57
N ARG A 99 -8.11 -9.53 -8.82
CA ARG A 99 -7.62 -9.56 -7.43
C ARG A 99 -8.67 -10.19 -6.50
N PRO A 100 -8.31 -11.20 -5.68
CA PRO A 100 -9.10 -11.55 -4.50
C PRO A 100 -9.26 -10.31 -3.60
N PRO A 101 -10.33 -10.19 -2.80
CA PRO A 101 -10.54 -9.02 -1.95
C PRO A 101 -9.29 -8.80 -1.07
N LEU A 102 -8.72 -7.59 -1.10
CA LEU A 102 -7.42 -7.23 -0.51
C LEU A 102 -7.27 -7.47 1.01
N MET A 103 -8.31 -7.99 1.66
CA MET A 103 -8.33 -8.28 3.08
C MET A 103 -9.05 -9.60 3.37
N ALA A 104 -9.34 -10.45 2.38
CA ALA A 104 -10.07 -11.71 2.62
C ALA A 104 -9.26 -12.67 3.49
N ALA A 105 -7.96 -12.81 3.20
CA ALA A 105 -7.02 -13.59 4.01
C ALA A 105 -6.84 -12.95 5.41
N THR A 106 -6.61 -11.65 5.48
CA THR A 106 -6.42 -10.91 6.73
C THR A 106 -7.66 -10.92 7.62
N LEU A 107 -8.87 -10.77 7.06
CA LEU A 107 -10.14 -10.88 7.78
C LEU A 107 -10.42 -12.32 8.25
N ALA A 108 -9.99 -13.32 7.48
CA ALA A 108 -10.08 -14.72 7.88
C ALA A 108 -9.14 -15.02 9.06
N GLU A 109 -7.92 -14.48 9.04
CA GLU A 109 -6.95 -14.58 10.14
C GLU A 109 -7.42 -13.84 11.39
N LEU A 110 -7.90 -12.59 11.27
CA LEU A 110 -8.51 -11.83 12.37
C LEU A 110 -9.75 -12.51 12.96
N ARG A 111 -10.56 -13.20 12.15
CA ARG A 111 -11.68 -14.02 12.66
C ARG A 111 -11.20 -15.22 13.45
N LYS A 112 -10.10 -15.84 13.05
CA LYS A 112 -9.51 -16.99 13.73
C LYS A 112 -8.91 -16.59 15.08
N ASP A 113 -8.23 -15.45 15.13
CA ASP A 113 -7.70 -14.87 16.37
C ASP A 113 -8.82 -14.40 17.30
N ALA A 114 -9.89 -13.80 16.77
CA ALA A 114 -11.06 -13.41 17.54
C ALA A 114 -11.80 -14.62 18.13
N GLN A 115 -11.81 -15.77 17.45
CA GLN A 115 -12.37 -17.02 17.97
C GLN A 115 -11.50 -17.61 19.08
N ALA A 116 -10.17 -17.60 18.93
CA ALA A 116 -9.24 -18.08 19.96
C ALA A 116 -9.31 -17.26 21.26
N VAL A 117 -9.59 -15.96 21.16
CA VAL A 117 -9.78 -15.08 22.33
C VAL A 117 -11.17 -15.24 22.97
N LYS A 118 -12.21 -15.64 22.21
CA LYS A 118 -13.60 -15.68 22.69
C LYS A 118 -14.02 -17.01 23.34
N GLY A 119 -13.19 -18.06 23.28
CA GLY A 119 -13.40 -19.26 24.10
C GLY A 119 -12.51 -20.43 23.75
N GLU A 120 -11.56 -20.75 24.62
CA GLU A 120 -11.65 -21.94 25.47
C GLU A 120 -10.63 -21.84 26.63
N PRO A 121 -11.05 -21.76 27.90
CA PRO A 121 -10.22 -22.30 28.97
C PRO A 121 -10.12 -23.81 28.75
N VAL A 122 -8.90 -24.31 28.53
CA VAL A 122 -8.60 -25.75 28.59
C VAL A 122 -8.99 -26.21 29.98
N HIS A 123 -10.18 -26.78 30.13
CA HIS A 123 -10.56 -27.49 31.33
C HIS A 123 -9.71 -28.76 31.39
N GLU A 124 -8.69 -28.75 32.25
CA GLU A 124 -8.14 -29.97 32.85
C GLU A 124 -9.33 -30.74 33.45
N GLN A 125 -9.76 -31.80 32.76
CA GLN A 125 -10.61 -32.82 33.35
C GLN A 125 -9.71 -33.90 33.96
N GLN A 126 -9.89 -34.03 35.27
CA GLN A 126 -9.37 -35.04 36.20
C GLN A 126 -9.72 -36.47 35.79
#